data_AF-A0A377LPX0-F1
#
_entry.id   AF-A0A377LPX0-F1
#
_cell.length_a   1.000
_cell.length_b   1.000
_cell.length_c   1.000
_cell.angle_alpha   90.00
_cell.angle_beta   90.00
_cell.angle_gamma   90.00
#
_symmetry.space_group_name_H-M   'P 1'
#
loop_
_entity.id
_entity.type
_entity.pdbx_description
1 polymer ?
#
loop_
_entity_poly.entity_id
_entity_poly.type
_entity_poly.pdbx_seq_one_letter_code
_entity_poly.pdbx_strand_id
1 'polypeptide(L)'
;MPGLDFKRVNGGLLVQDRDLGMVTAADLRVVTKRQPTEQELRDALFCWKVAKFVKSNAIVYAKENMTIGIGAGQMSRVYSGENCRYQSRRRRPGSKRFCHGV
;
A
#
# COMPACT_ATOMS: atom_id res chain seq x y z
N MET A 1 -20.78 -1.43 7.98
CA MET A 1 -21.65 -2.63 7.95
C MET A 1 -20.81 -3.83 7.58
N PRO A 2 -20.92 -4.96 8.30
CA PRO A 2 -20.34 -6.22 7.87
C PRO A 2 -20.87 -6.54 6.46
N GLY A 3 -19.99 -6.77 5.51
CA GLY A 3 -20.37 -7.17 4.16
C GLY A 3 -19.62 -8.44 3.84
N LEU A 4 -20.34 -9.43 3.32
CA LEU A 4 -19.73 -10.67 2.87
C LEU A 4 -19.21 -10.48 1.44
N ASP A 5 -18.00 -10.97 1.18
CA ASP A 5 -17.44 -11.13 -0.15
C ASP A 5 -17.62 -12.58 -0.59
N PHE A 6 -18.13 -12.77 -1.81
CA PHE A 6 -18.47 -14.08 -2.35
C PHE A 6 -17.63 -14.34 -3.59
N LYS A 7 -16.78 -15.36 -3.54
CA LYS A 7 -15.94 -15.77 -4.67
C LYS A 7 -16.28 -17.19 -5.10
N ARG A 8 -16.79 -17.34 -6.32
CA ARG A 8 -17.11 -18.64 -6.91
C ARG A 8 -15.83 -19.38 -7.28
N VAL A 9 -15.73 -20.64 -6.87
CA VAL A 9 -14.62 -21.55 -7.21
C VAL A 9 -15.18 -22.85 -7.79
N ASN A 10 -14.35 -23.62 -8.50
CA ASN A 10 -14.79 -24.91 -9.02
C ASN A 10 -15.13 -25.85 -7.85
N GLY A 11 -16.41 -26.25 -7.77
CA GLY A 11 -16.93 -27.12 -6.71
C GLY A 11 -17.49 -26.40 -5.48
N GLY A 12 -17.55 -25.06 -5.43
CA GLY A 12 -18.13 -24.38 -4.27
C GLY A 12 -18.12 -22.86 -4.29
N LEU A 13 -18.37 -22.28 -3.11
CA LEU A 13 -18.41 -20.84 -2.87
C LEU A 13 -17.50 -20.49 -1.69
N LEU A 14 -16.55 -19.58 -1.90
CA LEU A 14 -15.79 -18.98 -0.81
C LEU A 14 -16.55 -17.76 -0.30
N VAL A 15 -16.77 -17.72 1.01
CA VAL A 15 -17.37 -16.58 1.71
C VAL A 15 -16.31 -16.03 2.65
N GLN A 16 -15.98 -14.74 2.50
CA GLN A 16 -15.03 -14.05 3.37
C GLN A 16 -15.68 -12.77 3.89
N ASP A 17 -15.34 -12.37 5.11
CA ASP A 17 -15.66 -11.02 5.57
C ASP A 17 -14.90 -10.00 4.72
N ARG A 18 -15.57 -8.92 4.33
CA ARG A 18 -14.89 -7.79 3.67
C ARG A 18 -13.82 -7.25 4.60
N ASP A 19 -12.61 -7.15 4.09
CA ASP A 19 -11.53 -6.44 4.77
C ASP A 19 -11.90 -4.96 4.88
N LEU A 20 -12.47 -4.57 6.01
CA LEU A 20 -12.74 -3.19 6.41
C LEU A 20 -11.65 -2.63 7.33
N GLY A 21 -10.55 -3.36 7.56
CA GLY A 21 -9.44 -2.94 8.40
C GLY A 21 -8.90 -1.58 7.96
N MET A 22 -9.20 -0.54 8.71
CA MET A 22 -8.61 0.78 8.55
C MET A 22 -7.50 0.90 9.58
N VAL A 23 -6.26 0.89 9.10
CA VAL A 23 -5.09 1.14 9.96
C VAL A 23 -5.10 2.61 10.36
N THR A 24 -5.13 2.85 11.66
CA THR A 24 -5.08 4.19 12.24
C THR A 24 -3.65 4.55 12.62
N ALA A 25 -3.39 5.84 12.87
CA ALA A 25 -2.06 6.29 13.30
C ALA A 25 -1.59 5.60 14.60
N ALA A 26 -2.52 5.13 15.44
CA ALA A 26 -2.23 4.42 16.67
C ALA A 26 -1.71 2.99 16.45
N ASP A 27 -2.01 2.39 15.29
CA ASP A 27 -1.56 1.05 14.90
C ASP A 27 -0.15 1.07 14.27
N LEU A 28 0.39 2.26 14.01
CA LEU A 28 1.71 2.42 13.39
C LEU A 28 2.82 2.25 14.41
N ARG A 29 3.62 1.20 14.27
CA ARG A 29 4.86 1.02 15.02
C ARG A 29 6.04 1.63 14.26
N VAL A 30 6.69 2.63 14.87
CA VAL A 30 7.95 3.17 14.35
C VAL A 30 9.07 2.18 14.65
N VAL A 31 9.64 1.58 13.60
CA VAL A 31 10.75 0.61 13.70
C VAL A 31 12.12 1.23 13.39
N THR A 32 12.16 2.54 13.11
CA THR A 32 13.38 3.28 12.74
C THR A 32 13.98 4.05 13.91
N LYS A 33 15.31 4.25 13.89
CA LYS A 33 16.03 5.07 14.89
C LYS A 33 15.57 6.54 14.91
N ARG A 34 15.14 7.06 13.75
CA ARG A 34 14.64 8.43 13.60
C ARG A 34 13.12 8.42 13.69
N GLN A 35 12.57 9.34 14.49
CA GLN A 35 11.14 9.59 14.54
C GLN A 35 10.68 10.29 13.25
N PRO A 36 9.63 9.77 12.59
CA PRO A 36 9.05 10.41 11.41
C PRO A 36 8.42 11.75 11.81
N THR A 37 8.53 12.75 10.92
CA THR A 37 7.77 14.00 11.12
C THR A 37 6.29 13.77 10.84
N GLU A 38 5.41 14.67 11.31
CA GLU A 38 3.97 14.53 11.09
C GLU A 38 3.60 14.43 9.60
N GLN A 39 4.35 15.10 8.73
CA GLN A 39 4.13 15.04 7.29
C GLN A 39 4.47 13.66 6.71
N GLU A 40 5.47 12.99 7.29
CA GLU A 40 5.84 11.63 6.89
C GLU A 40 4.82 10.60 7.40
N LEU A 41 4.27 10.82 8.59
CA LEU A 41 3.17 10.00 9.14
C LEU A 41 1.91 10.13 8.29
N ARG A 42 1.53 11.36 7.90
CA ARG A 42 0.40 11.60 6.99
C ARG A 42 0.59 10.92 5.64
N ASP A 43 1.78 11.06 5.05
CA ASP A 43 2.10 10.42 3.77
C ASP A 43 2.11 8.88 3.89
N ALA A 44 2.57 8.32 5.02
CA ALA A 44 2.57 6.88 5.27
C ALA A 44 1.14 6.32 5.41
N LEU A 45 0.27 7.01 6.16
CA LEU A 45 -1.15 6.66 6.27
C LEU A 45 -1.85 6.73 4.92
N PHE A 46 -1.56 7.75 4.11
CA PHE A 46 -2.08 7.86 2.75
C PHE A 46 -1.62 6.69 1.88
N CYS A 47 -0.32 6.38 1.89
CA CYS A 47 0.25 5.22 1.22
C CYS A 47 -0.44 3.91 1.60
N TRP A 48 -0.71 3.69 2.89
CA TRP A 48 -1.37 2.49 3.39
C TRP A 48 -2.81 2.37 2.87
N LYS A 49 -3.56 3.48 2.91
CA LYS A 49 -4.92 3.54 2.35
C LYS A 49 -4.93 3.16 0.88
N VAL A 50 -3.99 3.69 0.09
CA VAL A 50 -3.88 3.36 -1.34
C VAL A 50 -3.51 1.89 -1.52
N ALA A 51 -2.50 1.40 -0.79
CA ALA A 51 -2.00 0.03 -0.92
C ALA A 51 -3.09 -1.03 -0.73
N LYS A 52 -4.07 -0.78 0.16
CA LYS A 52 -5.23 -1.66 0.38
C LYS A 52 -6.08 -1.90 -0.87
N PHE A 53 -6.19 -0.91 -1.76
CA PHE A 53 -6.98 -1.03 -2.99
C PHE A 53 -6.19 -1.62 -4.16
N VAL A 54 -4.90 -1.90 -3.96
CA VAL A 54 -4.01 -2.38 -5.01
C VAL A 54 -3.83 -3.89 -4.90
N LYS A 55 -3.92 -4.60 -6.04
CA LYS A 55 -3.74 -6.06 -6.07
C LYS A 55 -2.31 -6.46 -5.67
N SER A 56 -2.19 -7.39 -4.74
CA SER A 56 -0.90 -7.92 -4.27
C SER A 56 -0.13 -8.61 -5.41
N ASN A 57 1.20 -8.52 -5.48
CA ASN A 57 2.13 -7.76 -4.63
C ASN A 57 2.12 -6.26 -4.95
N ALA A 58 1.82 -5.42 -3.95
CA ALA A 58 1.65 -3.99 -4.13
C ALA A 58 2.76 -3.18 -3.45
N ILE A 59 3.41 -2.29 -4.22
CA ILE A 59 4.35 -1.30 -3.74
C ILE A 59 3.86 0.09 -4.18
N VAL A 60 3.62 0.96 -3.21
CA VAL A 60 3.12 2.31 -3.44
C VAL A 60 4.15 3.32 -2.94
N TYR A 61 4.51 4.27 -3.81
CA TYR A 61 5.31 5.42 -3.43
C TYR A 61 4.40 6.64 -3.37
N ALA A 62 4.42 7.35 -2.25
CA ALA A 62 3.74 8.63 -2.10
C ALA A 62 4.67 9.70 -1.54
N LYS A 63 4.31 10.95 -1.83
CA LYS A 63 4.93 12.16 -1.31
C LYS A 63 3.88 13.27 -1.29
N GLU A 64 3.82 14.06 -0.22
CA GLU A 64 2.91 15.21 -0.12
C GLU A 64 1.45 14.83 -0.41
N ASN A 65 0.96 13.75 0.22
CA ASN A 65 -0.38 13.17 -0.01
C ASN A 65 -0.70 12.80 -1.47
N MET A 66 0.32 12.62 -2.32
CA MET A 66 0.14 12.23 -3.72
C MET A 66 0.93 10.96 -4.05
N THR A 67 0.30 10.03 -4.77
CA THR A 67 0.99 8.85 -5.30
C THR A 67 1.92 9.25 -6.45
N ILE A 68 3.21 8.92 -6.34
CA ILE A 68 4.22 9.18 -7.37
C ILE A 68 4.57 7.94 -8.20
N GLY A 69 4.16 6.76 -7.74
CA GLY A 69 4.32 5.50 -8.45
C GLY A 69 3.57 4.37 -7.75
N ILE A 70 3.00 3.46 -8.54
CA ILE A 70 2.28 2.27 -8.04
C ILE A 70 2.76 1.07 -8.85
N GLY A 71 3.38 0.10 -8.18
CA GLY A 71 3.69 -1.21 -8.74
C GLY A 71 2.74 -2.25 -8.16
N ALA A 72 1.91 -2.86 -9.00
CA ALA A 72 0.80 -3.72 -8.58
C ALA A 72 0.72 -5.00 -9.43
N GLY A 73 0.19 -6.08 -8.84
CA GLY A 73 -0.23 -7.27 -9.58
C GLY A 73 0.90 -8.07 -10.24
N GLN A 74 2.14 -7.95 -9.73
CA GLN A 74 3.26 -8.76 -10.21
C GLN A 74 3.43 -10.02 -9.37
N MET A 75 3.87 -11.10 -10.03
CA MET A 75 4.19 -12.38 -9.39
C MET A 75 5.35 -12.23 -8.38
N SER A 76 6.31 -11.36 -8.69
CA SER A 76 7.44 -11.05 -7.82
C SER A 76 7.32 -9.65 -7.20
N ARG A 77 7.51 -9.59 -5.89
CA ARG A 77 7.56 -8.33 -5.12
C ARG A 77 8.70 -7.42 -5.55
N VAL A 78 9.82 -8.00 -5.99
CA VAL A 78 10.96 -7.26 -6.55
C VAL A 78 10.52 -6.49 -7.79
N TYR A 79 9.74 -7.14 -8.66
CA TYR A 79 9.29 -6.55 -9.92
C TYR A 79 8.27 -5.42 -9.71
N SER A 80 7.37 -5.56 -8.72
CA SER A 80 6.52 -4.43 -8.28
C SER A 80 7.35 -3.25 -7.80
N GLY A 81 8.47 -3.50 -7.10
CA GLY A 81 9.37 -2.47 -6.60
C GLY A 81 10.13 -1.76 -7.73
N GLU A 82 10.61 -2.51 -8.71
CA GLU A 82 11.27 -1.98 -9.90
C GLU A 82 10.35 -1.10 -10.73
N ASN A 83 9.12 -1.55 -11.00
CA ASN A 83 8.12 -0.78 -11.73
C ASN A 83 7.73 0.51 -10.99
N CYS A 84 7.53 0.43 -9.68
CA CYS A 84 7.24 1.60 -8.86
C CYS A 84 8.42 2.59 -8.86
N ARG A 85 9.65 2.07 -8.74
CA ARG A 85 10.88 2.88 -8.85
C ARG A 85 10.98 3.56 -10.20
N TYR A 86 10.69 2.85 -11.30
CA TYR A 86 10.73 3.40 -12.65
C TYR A 86 9.72 4.54 -12.84
N GLN A 87 8.46 4.36 -12.45
CA GLN A 87 7.42 5.40 -12.52
C GLN A 87 7.81 6.64 -11.70
N SER A 88 8.34 6.42 -10.49
CA SER A 88 8.77 7.52 -9.62
C SER A 88 10.06 8.23 -10.08
N ARG A 89 10.81 7.72 -11.06
CA ARG A 89 12.04 8.38 -11.56
C ARG A 89 11.75 9.70 -12.28
N ARG A 90 10.59 9.83 -12.94
CA ARG A 90 10.20 11.05 -13.66
C ARG A 90 9.74 12.19 -12.74
N ARG A 91 9.37 11.88 -11.49
CA ARG A 91 8.84 12.85 -10.50
C ARG A 91 9.86 13.10 -9.38
N ARG A 92 10.85 13.96 -9.67
CA ARG A 92 11.86 14.65 -8.81
C ARG A 92 12.74 13.81 -7.83
N PRO A 93 14.00 14.26 -7.58
CA PRO A 93 14.88 13.70 -6.55
C PRO A 93 14.53 14.28 -5.16
N GLY A 94 14.13 13.43 -4.23
CA GLY A 94 13.81 13.78 -2.84
C GLY A 94 13.38 12.52 -2.07
N SER A 95 13.23 12.59 -0.74
CA SER A 95 12.90 11.44 0.11
C SER A 95 11.58 10.77 -0.31
N LYS A 96 11.68 9.64 -1.00
CA LYS A 96 10.54 8.84 -1.45
C LYS A 96 10.05 7.98 -0.27
N ARG A 97 8.75 8.02 0.04
CA ARG A 97 8.19 7.21 1.12
C ARG A 97 7.57 5.95 0.55
N PHE A 98 7.92 4.83 1.17
CA PHE A 98 7.59 3.48 0.72
C PHE A 98 6.56 2.87 1.67
N CYS A 99 5.54 2.24 1.10
CA CYS A 99 4.65 1.37 1.85
C CYS A 99 4.40 0.08 1.08
N HIS A 100 4.38 -1.03 1.82
CA HIS A 100 4.16 -2.37 1.31
C HIS A 100 2.72 -2.77 1.60
N GLY A 101 1.93 -3.01 0.54
CA GLY A 101 0.61 -3.63 0.65
C GLY A 101 0.78 -5.14 0.70
N VAL A 102 0.21 -5.78 1.73
CA VAL A 102 0.31 -7.22 1.98
C VAL A 102 -0.23 -8.02 0.80
#